data_AF-A0A8X8BQP0-F1
#
_entry.id   AF-A0A8X8BQP0-F1
#
_cell.length_a   1.000
_cell.length_b   1.000
_cell.length_c   1.000
_cell.angle_alpha   90.00
_cell.angle_beta   90.00
_cell.angle_gamma   90.00
#
_symmetry.space_group_name_H-M   'P 1'
#
loop_
_entity.id
_entity.type
_entity.pdbx_description
1 polymer ?
#
loop_
_entity_poly.entity_id
_entity_poly.type
_entity_poly.pdbx_seq_one_letter_code
_entity_poly.pdbx_strand_id
1 'polypeptide(L)'
;MENTETDVEEPHWVTKLFPPRFTVLDLVGDNITPWPPESVLVTEKFAAQRAERLKEIYYSSLREVQAHEKKKRHEQFEQNVVREYEEGTDMVSRPPSTENTKKITESSSSPIQEDQPIWNAEEMNVLREAMRQKDSEKQQLQIHLNNALAAVERLQSERAQLEKNLSQKERELLRVQQENERRALHVALLQREGLIKDKTVQAWLEEIQEKTREVQNLTRELQKARSDILDQSLQNKELQDKLIKERQIQEDMHQTMIEKIRVEHEVVIQKMQRELETVQAELATEKQMHARNLNALELLRRHFANLPPQNNEDVLAANVGHIGYY
;
A
#
# COMPACT_ATOMS: atom_id res chain seq x y z
N MET A 1 20.65 -41.57 47.12
CA MET A 1 21.54 -40.73 46.29
C MET A 1 20.75 -40.44 45.03
N GLU A 2 20.28 -39.20 44.93
CA GLU A 2 19.45 -38.69 43.85
C GLU A 2 20.26 -38.56 42.56
N ASN A 3 19.70 -39.07 41.46
CA ASN A 3 20.08 -38.70 40.10
C ASN A 3 18.87 -37.95 39.52
N THR A 4 18.95 -36.62 39.45
CA THR A 4 18.01 -35.81 38.68
C THR A 4 18.64 -35.51 37.32
N GLU A 5 18.36 -36.38 36.35
CA GLU A 5 18.51 -36.08 34.93
C GLU A 5 17.59 -34.89 34.61
N THR A 6 18.16 -33.74 34.30
CA THR A 6 17.41 -32.64 33.71
C THR A 6 17.19 -32.97 32.24
N ASP A 7 16.02 -33.52 31.93
CA ASP A 7 15.46 -33.57 30.58
C ASP A 7 15.52 -32.17 29.98
N VAL A 8 16.40 -31.98 29.00
CA VAL A 8 16.42 -30.78 28.16
C VAL A 8 15.34 -31.00 27.11
N GLU A 9 14.11 -30.57 27.41
CA GLU A 9 12.97 -30.65 26.49
C GLU A 9 13.35 -30.06 25.12
N GLU A 10 13.31 -30.89 24.08
CA GLU A 10 13.54 -30.42 22.72
C GLU A 10 12.46 -29.38 22.35
N PRO A 11 12.84 -28.23 21.77
CA PRO A 11 11.88 -27.20 21.42
C PRO A 11 10.89 -27.70 20.37
N HIS A 12 9.60 -27.53 20.67
CA HIS A 12 8.47 -27.93 19.83
C HIS A 12 8.66 -27.49 18.37
N TRP A 13 8.29 -28.31 17.39
CA TRP A 13 8.51 -28.00 15.97
C TRP A 13 7.90 -26.65 15.53
N VAL A 14 6.83 -26.20 16.21
CA VAL A 14 6.21 -24.90 15.99
C VAL A 14 7.15 -23.74 16.34
N THR A 15 7.96 -23.85 17.40
CA THR A 15 8.95 -22.81 17.76
C THR A 15 10.16 -22.81 16.82
N LYS A 16 10.42 -23.90 16.09
CA LYS A 16 11.43 -23.93 15.00
C LYS A 16 10.95 -23.18 13.74
N LEU A 17 9.66 -23.30 13.40
CA LEU A 17 9.08 -22.64 12.24
C LEU A 17 8.67 -21.19 12.52
N PHE A 18 8.28 -20.90 13.76
CA PHE A 18 7.90 -19.56 14.23
C PHE A 18 8.61 -19.25 15.54
N PRO A 19 9.89 -18.85 15.49
CA PRO A 19 10.61 -18.44 16.69
C PRO A 19 9.86 -17.26 17.35
N PRO A 20 9.56 -17.32 18.66
CA PRO A 20 8.93 -16.22 19.35
C PRO A 20 9.83 -14.98 19.23
N ARG A 21 9.25 -13.88 18.76
CA ARG A 21 9.98 -12.62 18.48
C ARG A 21 10.29 -11.81 19.73
N PHE A 22 9.85 -12.28 20.89
CA PHE A 22 9.99 -11.63 22.17
C PHE A 22 10.12 -12.74 23.23
N THR A 23 11.15 -12.62 24.03
CA THR A 23 11.47 -13.53 25.11
C THR A 23 11.00 -12.94 26.44
N VAL A 24 10.78 -13.76 27.46
CA VAL A 24 10.41 -13.27 28.80
C VAL A 24 11.48 -12.31 29.37
N LEU A 25 12.73 -12.47 28.94
CA LEU A 25 13.84 -11.56 29.23
C LEU A 25 13.70 -10.18 28.54
N ASP A 26 12.99 -10.07 27.42
CA ASP A 26 12.68 -8.76 26.79
C ASP A 26 11.56 -8.01 27.54
N LEU A 27 10.75 -8.73 28.33
CA LEU A 27 9.66 -8.18 29.14
C LEU A 27 10.09 -7.81 30.56
N VAL A 28 11.17 -8.44 31.07
CA VAL A 28 11.59 -8.36 32.47
C VAL A 28 13.11 -8.21 32.57
N GLY A 29 13.65 -7.02 32.28
CA GLY A 29 14.89 -6.56 32.93
C GLY A 29 16.09 -6.10 32.06
N ASP A 30 16.40 -4.82 32.22
CA ASP A 30 17.72 -4.21 32.53
C ASP A 30 18.90 -4.25 31.55
N ASN A 31 18.82 -4.85 30.36
CA ASN A 31 19.90 -4.73 29.36
C ASN A 31 19.47 -3.89 28.14
N ILE A 32 19.29 -2.58 28.37
CA ILE A 32 19.12 -1.59 27.31
C ILE A 32 20.47 -1.35 26.65
N THR A 33 20.71 -1.99 25.50
CA THR A 33 21.67 -1.47 24.51
C THR A 33 21.02 -0.30 23.77
N PRO A 34 21.78 0.76 23.41
CA PRO A 34 21.19 2.01 22.98
C PRO A 34 20.77 1.94 21.50
N TRP A 35 19.48 2.18 21.28
CA TRP A 35 18.87 2.81 20.12
C TRP A 35 18.32 1.92 18.98
N PRO A 36 17.12 2.25 18.41
CA PRO A 36 16.26 3.42 18.70
C PRO A 36 14.97 3.12 19.48
N PRO A 37 14.72 3.80 20.61
CA PRO A 37 13.40 4.04 21.15
C PRO A 37 12.94 5.48 20.83
N GLU A 38 12.64 5.78 19.57
CA GLU A 38 11.90 7.01 19.22
C GLU A 38 10.56 6.70 18.55
N SER A 39 10.45 5.61 17.80
CA SER A 39 9.22 5.29 17.04
C SER A 39 8.02 4.93 17.93
N VAL A 40 8.25 4.24 19.06
CA VAL A 40 7.20 3.80 19.99
C VAL A 40 6.70 4.94 20.88
N LEU A 41 7.59 5.82 21.34
CA LEU A 41 7.21 7.01 22.11
C LEU A 41 6.49 8.06 21.25
N VAL A 42 6.81 8.13 19.96
CA VAL A 42 6.13 9.03 19.02
C VAL A 42 4.67 8.62 18.82
N THR A 43 4.38 7.31 18.76
CA THR A 43 3.00 6.82 18.62
C THR A 43 2.16 7.09 19.87
N GLU A 44 2.75 6.94 21.05
CA GLU A 44 2.11 7.25 22.33
C GLU A 44 1.87 8.76 22.51
N LYS A 45 2.84 9.61 22.14
CA LYS A 45 2.67 11.08 22.11
C LYS A 45 1.55 11.52 21.18
N PHE A 46 1.42 10.89 20.01
CA PHE A 46 0.32 11.13 19.08
C PHE A 46 -1.03 10.57 19.59
N ALA A 47 -1.04 9.50 20.38
CA ALA A 47 -2.24 9.00 21.03
C ALA A 47 -2.71 9.97 22.14
N ALA A 48 -1.80 10.45 22.98
CA ALA A 48 -2.09 11.44 24.02
C ALA A 48 -2.59 12.78 23.44
N GLN A 49 -1.96 13.28 22.37
CA GLN A 49 -2.43 14.50 21.68
C GLN A 49 -3.81 14.31 21.06
N ARG A 50 -4.12 13.13 20.51
CA ARG A 50 -5.47 12.84 19.98
C ARG A 50 -6.51 12.78 21.11
N ALA A 51 -6.16 12.20 22.24
CA ALA A 51 -7.04 12.15 23.42
C ALA A 51 -7.33 13.54 23.98
N GLU A 52 -6.33 14.42 24.10
CA GLU A 52 -6.54 15.82 24.54
C GLU A 52 -7.40 16.60 23.54
N ARG A 53 -7.18 16.46 22.22
CA ARG A 53 -8.07 17.10 21.22
C ARG A 53 -9.51 16.62 21.32
N LEU A 54 -9.74 15.32 21.51
CA LEU A 54 -11.09 14.77 21.68
C LEU A 54 -11.75 15.29 22.97
N LYS A 55 -10.98 15.39 24.05
CA LYS A 55 -11.41 15.95 25.32
C LYS A 55 -11.78 17.43 25.20
N GLU A 56 -10.98 18.22 24.47
CA GLU A 56 -11.31 19.62 24.16
C GLU A 56 -12.61 19.77 23.37
N ILE A 57 -12.80 18.95 22.33
CA ILE A 57 -14.05 18.93 21.52
C ILE A 57 -15.25 18.53 22.38
N TYR A 58 -15.08 17.55 23.28
CA TYR A 58 -16.14 17.15 24.21
C TYR A 58 -16.52 18.28 25.16
N TYR A 59 -15.55 18.97 25.76
CA TYR A 59 -15.84 20.09 26.66
C TYR A 59 -16.36 21.34 25.95
N SER A 60 -15.96 21.59 24.70
CA SER A 60 -16.52 22.69 23.90
C SER A 60 -17.99 22.41 23.55
N SER A 61 -18.28 21.22 23.04
CA SER A 61 -19.67 20.81 22.73
C SER A 61 -20.55 20.77 23.97
N LEU A 62 -20.04 20.29 25.11
CA LEU A 62 -20.78 20.32 26.38
C LEU A 62 -21.10 21.75 26.84
N ARG A 63 -20.16 22.70 26.69
CA ARG A 63 -20.40 24.12 27.00
C ARG A 63 -21.44 24.74 26.06
N GLU A 64 -21.40 24.42 24.78
CA GLU A 64 -22.38 24.91 23.79
C GLU A 64 -23.79 24.41 24.11
N VAL A 65 -23.95 23.11 24.43
CA VAL A 65 -25.24 22.54 24.84
C VAL A 65 -25.77 23.21 26.10
N GLN A 66 -24.92 23.38 27.12
CA GLN A 66 -25.32 24.06 28.36
C GLN A 66 -25.68 25.54 28.13
N ALA A 67 -24.96 26.24 27.25
CA ALA A 67 -25.27 27.62 26.88
C ALA A 67 -26.59 27.71 26.12
N HIS A 68 -26.83 26.79 25.20
CA HIS A 68 -28.08 26.68 24.46
C HIS A 68 -29.27 26.39 25.38
N GLU A 69 -29.13 25.47 26.34
CA GLU A 69 -30.17 25.20 27.34
C GLU A 69 -30.43 26.40 28.28
N LYS A 70 -29.37 27.12 28.69
CA LYS A 70 -29.52 28.37 29.46
C LYS A 70 -30.27 29.43 28.66
N LYS A 71 -29.92 29.61 27.39
CA LYS A 71 -30.60 30.55 26.48
C LYS A 71 -32.07 30.18 26.29
N LYS A 72 -32.37 28.91 26.04
CA LYS A 72 -33.74 28.41 25.93
C LYS A 72 -34.57 28.63 27.20
N ARG A 73 -33.97 28.43 28.38
CA ARG A 73 -34.64 28.76 29.66
C ARG A 73 -34.88 30.25 29.82
N HIS A 74 -33.95 31.09 29.36
CA HIS A 74 -34.11 32.54 29.38
C HIS A 74 -35.23 33.00 28.43
N GLU A 75 -35.26 32.48 27.20
CA GLU A 75 -36.34 32.74 26.22
C GLU A 75 -37.72 32.29 26.75
N GLN A 76 -37.79 31.13 27.43
CA GLN A 76 -39.02 30.67 28.08
C GLN A 76 -39.42 31.58 29.24
N PHE A 77 -38.46 32.11 30.01
CA PHE A 77 -38.72 33.06 31.08
C PHE A 77 -39.22 34.41 30.52
N GLU A 78 -38.61 34.92 29.46
CA GLU A 78 -39.07 36.14 28.77
C GLU A 78 -40.49 35.97 28.20
N GLN A 79 -40.81 34.81 27.61
CA GLN A 79 -42.16 34.51 27.14
C GLN A 79 -43.20 34.49 28.27
N ASN A 80 -42.81 34.11 29.49
CA ASN A 80 -43.70 34.10 30.65
C ASN A 80 -43.82 35.49 31.31
N VAL A 81 -42.73 36.27 31.35
CA VAL A 81 -42.73 37.66 31.88
C VAL A 81 -43.50 38.61 30.96
N VAL A 82 -43.42 38.42 29.63
CA VAL A 82 -44.21 39.21 28.66
C VAL A 82 -45.70 38.90 28.75
N ARG A 83 -46.08 37.70 29.21
CA ARG A 83 -47.49 37.29 29.37
C ARG A 83 -48.15 37.85 30.65
N GLU A 84 -47.38 38.33 31.63
CA GLU A 84 -47.92 38.91 32.88
C GLU A 84 -48.26 40.42 32.78
N TYR A 85 -47.97 41.09 31.66
CA TYR A 85 -48.19 42.54 31.49
C TYR A 85 -49.31 42.92 30.49
N GLU A 86 -50.06 41.96 29.97
CA GLU A 86 -51.30 42.22 29.23
C GLU A 86 -52.48 41.61 30.00
N GLU A 87 -53.01 42.34 30.98
CA GLU A 87 -54.44 42.44 31.30
C GLU A 87 -54.64 43.17 32.64
N GLY A 88 -54.66 44.50 32.54
CA GLY A 88 -55.43 45.32 33.44
C GLY A 88 -56.65 45.85 32.69
N THR A 89 -57.76 45.97 33.43
CA THR A 89 -58.96 46.78 33.14
C THR A 89 -60.12 46.08 32.43
N ASP A 90 -61.10 45.61 33.22
CA ASP A 90 -62.40 46.29 33.23
C ASP A 90 -63.20 46.01 34.51
N MET A 91 -63.45 47.09 35.24
CA MET A 91 -64.35 47.19 36.38
C MET A 91 -65.49 48.14 36.00
N VAL A 92 -66.72 47.66 36.21
CA VAL A 92 -67.94 48.42 36.57
C VAL A 92 -68.62 49.23 35.46
N SER A 93 -69.87 48.83 35.14
CA SER A 93 -71.01 49.76 34.93
C SER A 93 -72.37 49.05 35.09
N ARG A 94 -72.92 49.17 36.30
CA ARG A 94 -74.36 49.32 36.65
C ARG A 94 -74.85 50.72 36.15
N PRO A 95 -76.14 51.16 36.02
CA PRO A 95 -77.51 50.71 36.43
C PRO A 95 -78.57 50.90 35.27
N PRO A 96 -79.91 51.15 35.44
CA PRO A 96 -80.81 51.14 36.61
C PRO A 96 -82.15 50.36 36.46
N SER A 97 -82.74 50.08 37.63
CA SER A 97 -84.17 49.88 37.84
C SER A 97 -85.01 51.12 37.47
N THR A 98 -86.19 50.89 36.92
CA THR A 98 -87.42 51.70 37.10
C THR A 98 -88.57 50.69 37.17
N GLU A 99 -89.06 50.33 38.36
CA GLU A 99 -90.13 50.99 39.12
C GLU A 99 -91.40 51.33 38.32
N ASN A 100 -92.49 50.66 38.78
CA ASN A 100 -93.87 51.15 38.86
C ASN A 100 -94.73 51.12 37.59
N THR A 101 -95.75 50.26 37.59
CA THR A 101 -97.15 50.74 37.65
C THR A 101 -98.16 49.64 38.03
N LYS A 102 -98.57 49.71 39.30
CA LYS A 102 -99.95 49.69 39.80
C LYS A 102 -101.03 49.11 38.87
N LYS A 103 -101.48 47.89 39.18
CA LYS A 103 -102.81 47.38 38.79
C LYS A 103 -103.81 47.81 39.88
N ILE A 104 -104.38 49.00 39.73
CA ILE A 104 -105.54 49.45 40.51
C ILE A 104 -106.78 48.83 39.87
N THR A 105 -107.40 47.91 40.60
CA THR A 105 -108.76 47.42 40.34
C THR A 105 -109.73 48.52 40.75
N GLU A 106 -110.18 49.32 39.79
CA GLU A 106 -111.34 50.19 39.96
C GLU A 106 -112.53 49.55 39.25
N SER A 107 -113.58 49.24 40.00
CA SER A 107 -114.94 49.08 39.51
C SER A 107 -115.93 49.14 40.66
N SER A 108 -116.36 50.36 40.99
CA SER A 108 -117.69 50.60 41.56
C SER A 108 -118.30 51.76 40.80
N SER A 109 -118.88 51.40 39.66
CA SER A 109 -120.06 51.98 39.00
C SER A 109 -120.46 53.42 39.32
N SER A 110 -120.49 54.26 38.29
CA SER A 110 -121.71 54.94 37.87
C SER A 110 -121.68 55.22 36.36
N PRO A 111 -122.81 55.07 35.64
CA PRO A 111 -122.88 55.18 34.18
C PRO A 111 -123.20 56.63 33.78
N ILE A 112 -122.34 57.23 32.95
CA ILE A 112 -122.70 58.44 32.22
C ILE A 112 -122.34 58.23 30.75
N GLN A 113 -123.31 58.61 29.95
CA GLN A 113 -123.56 58.27 28.57
C GLN A 113 -122.85 59.27 27.65
N GLU A 114 -122.13 58.72 26.67
CA GLU A 114 -121.79 59.29 25.36
C GLU A 114 -121.10 60.66 25.29
N ASP A 115 -119.78 60.63 25.07
CA ASP A 115 -119.09 61.58 24.21
C ASP A 115 -118.37 60.78 23.11
N GLN A 116 -118.55 61.23 21.88
CA GLN A 116 -118.10 60.59 20.64
C GLN A 116 -116.60 60.23 20.68
N PRO A 117 -116.19 59.09 20.09
CA PRO A 117 -114.78 58.80 19.93
C PRO A 117 -114.13 59.95 19.15
N ILE A 118 -113.15 60.63 19.77
CA ILE A 118 -112.39 61.77 19.23
C ILE A 118 -111.75 61.45 17.86
N TRP A 119 -111.67 60.17 17.51
CA TRP A 119 -111.06 59.65 16.30
C TRP A 119 -112.13 59.03 15.38
N ASN A 120 -112.14 59.44 14.11
CA ASN A 120 -112.92 58.76 13.08
C ASN A 120 -112.39 57.33 12.87
N ALA A 121 -113.27 56.38 12.53
CA ALA A 121 -112.90 55.00 12.20
C ALA A 121 -111.84 54.92 11.09
N GLU A 122 -111.86 55.86 10.14
CA GLU A 122 -110.86 55.98 9.08
C GLU A 122 -109.48 56.40 9.62
N GLU A 123 -109.43 57.37 10.53
CA GLU A 123 -108.20 57.82 11.19
C GLU A 123 -107.58 56.72 12.06
N MET A 124 -108.43 55.90 12.71
CA MET A 124 -107.99 54.69 13.41
C MET A 124 -107.44 53.62 12.50
N ASN A 125 -108.01 53.45 11.31
CA ASN A 125 -107.47 52.53 10.33
C ASN A 125 -106.13 53.00 9.77
N VAL A 126 -105.97 54.31 9.48
CA VAL A 126 -104.69 54.90 9.02
C VAL A 126 -103.59 54.71 10.08
N LEU A 127 -103.87 54.94 11.36
CA LEU A 127 -102.90 54.72 12.43
C LEU A 127 -102.53 53.23 12.59
N ARG A 128 -103.51 52.32 12.48
CA ARG A 128 -103.25 50.87 12.48
C ARG A 128 -102.41 50.44 11.26
N GLU A 129 -102.68 51.00 10.09
CA GLU A 129 -101.90 50.76 8.86
C GLU A 129 -100.45 51.22 9.04
N ALA A 130 -100.24 52.43 9.56
CA ALA A 130 -98.92 52.99 9.82
C ALA A 130 -98.15 52.19 10.87
N MET A 131 -98.82 51.71 11.92
CA MET A 131 -98.21 50.86 12.94
C MET A 131 -97.82 49.49 12.36
N ARG A 132 -98.69 48.87 11.54
CA ARG A 132 -98.37 47.63 10.81
C ARG A 132 -97.19 47.82 9.85
N GLN A 133 -97.12 48.94 9.14
CA GLN A 133 -95.99 49.27 8.26
C GLN A 133 -94.70 49.40 9.08
N LYS A 134 -94.71 50.14 10.19
CA LYS A 134 -93.55 50.27 11.08
C LYS A 134 -93.10 48.93 11.65
N ASP A 135 -94.03 48.06 12.02
CA ASP A 135 -93.71 46.71 12.49
C ASP A 135 -93.10 45.86 11.37
N SER A 136 -93.60 45.96 10.14
CA SER A 136 -93.04 45.25 8.99
C SER A 136 -91.64 45.75 8.62
N GLU A 137 -91.41 47.06 8.63
CA GLU A 137 -90.09 47.68 8.42
C GLU A 137 -89.10 47.24 9.52
N LYS A 138 -89.55 47.24 10.78
CA LYS A 138 -88.75 46.76 11.91
C LYS A 138 -88.38 45.29 11.75
N GLN A 139 -89.32 44.44 11.33
CA GLN A 139 -89.05 43.02 11.05
C GLN A 139 -88.07 42.85 9.89
N GLN A 140 -88.21 43.62 8.80
CA GLN A 140 -87.27 43.61 7.68
C GLN A 140 -85.86 44.01 8.12
N LEU A 141 -85.73 45.11 8.87
CA LEU A 141 -84.44 45.57 9.42
C LEU A 141 -83.84 44.52 10.36
N GLN A 142 -84.66 43.87 11.20
CA GLN A 142 -84.21 42.79 12.06
C GLN A 142 -83.66 41.60 11.25
N ILE A 143 -84.33 41.20 10.16
CA ILE A 143 -83.85 40.15 9.27
C ILE A 143 -82.54 40.57 8.60
N HIS A 144 -82.45 41.81 8.08
CA HIS A 144 -81.22 42.33 7.48
C HIS A 144 -80.05 42.35 8.47
N LEU A 145 -80.30 42.77 9.72
CA LEU A 145 -79.31 42.75 10.79
C LEU A 145 -78.85 41.33 11.10
N ASN A 146 -79.78 40.40 11.27
CA ASN A 146 -79.47 38.99 11.54
C ASN A 146 -78.65 38.35 10.40
N ASN A 147 -79.00 38.64 9.14
CA ASN A 147 -78.25 38.16 7.98
C ASN A 147 -76.84 38.76 7.92
N ALA A 148 -76.70 40.05 8.23
CA ALA A 148 -75.39 40.71 8.28
C ALA A 148 -74.50 40.12 9.40
N LEU A 149 -75.07 39.86 10.59
CA LEU A 149 -74.37 39.21 11.69
C LEU A 149 -73.90 37.80 11.31
N ALA A 150 -74.78 36.97 10.72
CA ALA A 150 -74.40 35.64 10.26
C ALA A 150 -73.31 35.67 9.18
N ALA A 151 -73.33 36.66 8.29
CA ALA A 151 -72.28 36.86 7.28
C ALA A 151 -70.94 37.22 7.92
N VAL A 152 -70.94 38.06 8.96
CA VAL A 152 -69.73 38.42 9.72
C VAL A 152 -69.16 37.20 10.44
N GLU A 153 -69.98 36.42 11.13
CA GLU A 153 -69.53 35.19 11.81
C GLU A 153 -68.93 34.18 10.81
N ARG A 154 -69.58 33.99 9.65
CA ARG A 154 -69.04 33.13 8.58
C ARG A 154 -67.68 33.64 8.11
N LEU A 155 -67.55 34.92 7.79
CA LEU A 155 -66.27 35.50 7.33
C LEU A 155 -65.18 35.42 8.40
N GLN A 156 -65.53 35.60 9.68
CA GLN A 156 -64.58 35.42 10.79
C GLN A 156 -64.10 33.97 10.89
N SER A 157 -64.99 32.99 10.75
CA SER A 157 -64.61 31.58 10.74
C SER A 157 -63.73 31.21 9.54
N GLU A 158 -64.04 31.74 8.35
CA GLU A 158 -63.23 31.55 7.13
C GLU A 158 -61.85 32.18 7.28
N ARG A 159 -61.78 33.39 7.83
CA ARG A 159 -60.52 34.06 8.14
C ARG A 159 -59.66 33.24 9.10
N ALA A 160 -60.23 32.76 10.21
CA ALA A 160 -59.51 31.94 11.18
C ALA A 160 -59.01 30.62 10.55
N GLN A 161 -59.82 30.00 9.68
CA GLN A 161 -59.42 28.81 8.94
C GLN A 161 -58.24 29.09 7.99
N LEU A 162 -58.28 30.21 7.27
CA LEU A 162 -57.21 30.63 6.36
C LEU A 162 -55.92 30.95 7.11
N GLU A 163 -55.99 31.67 8.24
CA GLU A 163 -54.84 31.97 9.09
C GLU A 163 -54.17 30.69 9.62
N LYS A 164 -54.98 29.72 10.05
CA LYS A 164 -54.47 28.40 10.47
C LYS A 164 -53.78 27.65 9.33
N ASN A 165 -54.37 27.65 8.14
CA ASN A 165 -53.81 27.00 6.96
C ASN A 165 -52.50 27.66 6.52
N LEU A 166 -52.44 28.99 6.54
CA LEU A 166 -51.25 29.76 6.21
C LEU A 166 -50.11 29.44 7.19
N SER A 167 -50.38 29.49 8.50
CA SER A 167 -49.40 29.11 9.53
C SER A 167 -48.92 27.66 9.40
N GLN A 168 -49.78 26.74 8.97
CA GLN A 168 -49.35 25.37 8.67
C GLN A 168 -48.43 25.31 7.45
N LYS A 169 -48.76 26.01 6.37
CA LYS A 169 -47.97 26.03 5.14
C LYS A 169 -46.60 26.69 5.33
N GLU A 170 -46.51 27.74 6.13
CA GLU A 170 -45.24 28.37 6.51
C GLU A 170 -44.34 27.39 7.28
N ARG A 171 -44.90 26.62 8.23
CA ARG A 171 -44.15 25.57 8.94
C ARG A 171 -43.66 24.47 8.01
N GLU A 172 -44.51 24.02 7.07
CA GLU A 172 -44.12 23.04 6.05
C GLU A 172 -43.00 23.58 5.15
N LEU A 173 -43.10 24.84 4.72
CA LEU A 173 -42.09 25.51 3.90
C LEU A 173 -40.75 25.57 4.63
N LEU A 174 -40.74 26.00 5.90
CA LEU A 174 -39.53 26.07 6.72
C LEU A 174 -38.87 24.69 6.85
N ARG A 175 -39.67 23.64 7.05
CA ARG A 175 -39.17 22.26 7.13
C ARG A 175 -38.52 21.82 5.82
N VAL A 176 -39.15 22.13 4.68
CA VAL A 176 -38.61 21.80 3.35
C VAL A 176 -37.33 22.58 3.07
N GLN A 177 -37.26 23.85 3.46
CA GLN A 177 -36.04 24.66 3.32
C GLN A 177 -34.88 24.06 4.11
N GLN A 178 -35.09 23.73 5.40
CA GLN A 178 -34.08 23.08 6.23
C GLN A 178 -33.63 21.73 5.65
N GLU A 179 -34.57 20.94 5.13
CA GLU A 179 -34.23 19.67 4.49
C GLU A 179 -33.42 19.87 3.21
N ASN A 180 -33.75 20.88 2.41
CA ASN A 180 -33.04 21.21 1.19
C ASN A 180 -31.61 21.70 1.48
N GLU A 181 -31.42 22.54 2.49
CA GLU A 181 -30.10 22.97 2.97
C GLU A 181 -29.26 21.76 3.40
N ARG A 182 -29.84 20.84 4.18
CA ARG A 182 -29.15 19.61 4.59
C ARG A 182 -28.74 18.75 3.39
N ARG A 183 -29.63 18.60 2.40
CA ARG A 183 -29.34 17.86 1.16
C ARG A 183 -28.24 18.54 0.34
N ALA A 184 -28.25 19.88 0.24
CA ALA A 184 -27.21 20.64 -0.43
C ALA A 184 -25.83 20.44 0.21
N LEU A 185 -25.77 20.47 1.56
CA LEU A 185 -24.54 20.15 2.30
C LEU A 185 -24.07 18.72 2.02
N HIS A 186 -24.98 17.75 2.00
CA HIS A 186 -24.63 16.36 1.70
C HIS A 186 -24.07 16.20 0.28
N VAL A 187 -24.67 16.85 -0.71
CA VAL A 187 -24.16 16.85 -2.10
C VAL A 187 -22.77 17.48 -2.16
N ALA A 188 -22.54 18.61 -1.49
CA ALA A 188 -21.22 19.25 -1.45
C ALA A 188 -20.14 18.35 -0.82
N LEU A 189 -20.49 17.60 0.24
CA LEU A 189 -19.60 16.62 0.85
C LEU A 189 -19.27 15.48 -0.12
N LEU A 190 -20.28 14.90 -0.78
CA LEU A 190 -20.08 13.83 -1.76
C LEU A 190 -19.22 14.30 -2.95
N GLN A 191 -19.42 15.53 -3.42
CA GLN A 191 -18.57 16.11 -4.47
C GLN A 191 -17.12 16.23 -4.02
N ARG A 192 -16.88 16.71 -2.80
CA ARG A 192 -15.53 16.80 -2.24
C ARG A 192 -14.88 15.42 -2.10
N GLU A 193 -15.61 14.43 -1.61
CA GLU A 193 -15.13 13.05 -1.52
C GLU A 193 -14.83 12.46 -2.91
N GLY A 194 -15.68 12.74 -3.90
CA GLY A 194 -15.43 12.37 -5.30
C GLY A 194 -14.12 12.94 -5.81
N LEU A 195 -13.89 14.24 -5.63
CA LEU A 195 -12.64 14.90 -6.04
C LEU A 195 -11.40 14.33 -5.34
N ILE A 196 -11.50 13.95 -4.06
CA ILE A 196 -10.40 13.30 -3.34
C ILE A 196 -10.11 11.93 -3.95
N LYS A 197 -11.16 11.12 -4.19
CA LYS A 197 -11.03 9.80 -4.80
C LYS A 197 -10.44 9.90 -6.21
N ASP A 198 -10.89 10.85 -7.02
CA ASP A 198 -10.36 11.05 -8.38
C ASP A 198 -8.86 11.38 -8.35
N LYS A 199 -8.42 12.24 -7.42
CA LYS A 199 -6.99 12.52 -7.22
C LYS A 199 -6.21 11.27 -6.82
N THR A 200 -6.74 10.44 -5.92
CA THR A 200 -6.08 9.19 -5.53
C THR A 200 -5.98 8.20 -6.69
N VAL A 201 -7.03 8.11 -7.52
CA VAL A 201 -7.01 7.26 -8.72
C VAL A 201 -5.98 7.76 -9.73
N GLN A 202 -5.88 9.07 -9.93
CA GLN A 202 -4.83 9.66 -10.79
C GLN A 202 -3.43 9.34 -10.29
N ALA A 203 -3.18 9.48 -8.98
CA ALA A 203 -1.89 9.15 -8.39
C ALA A 203 -1.53 7.66 -8.58
N TRP A 204 -2.49 6.74 -8.38
CA TRP A 204 -2.27 5.31 -8.65
C TRP A 204 -2.00 5.02 -10.12
N LEU A 205 -2.68 5.71 -11.04
CA LEU A 205 -2.42 5.57 -12.48
C LEU A 205 -1.00 6.01 -12.83
N GLU A 206 -0.53 7.12 -12.27
CA GLU A 206 0.84 7.59 -12.46
C GLU A 206 1.87 6.59 -11.92
N GLU A 207 1.65 6.07 -10.72
CA GLU A 207 2.51 5.04 -10.12
C GLU A 207 2.55 3.75 -10.95
N ILE A 208 1.40 3.27 -11.43
CA ILE A 208 1.32 2.10 -12.31
C ILE A 208 2.10 2.35 -13.60
N GLN A 209 1.98 3.54 -14.20
CA GLN A 209 2.73 3.87 -15.40
C GLN A 209 4.24 3.92 -15.13
N GLU A 210 4.67 4.49 -14.00
CA GLU A 210 6.07 4.50 -13.60
C GLU A 210 6.62 3.07 -13.41
N LYS A 211 5.90 2.23 -12.65
CA LYS A 211 6.27 0.82 -12.46
C LYS A 211 6.27 0.02 -13.75
N THR A 212 5.35 0.30 -14.67
CA THR A 212 5.34 -0.33 -15.99
C THR A 212 6.60 0.04 -16.78
N ARG A 213 7.03 1.30 -16.76
CA ARG A 213 8.28 1.74 -17.40
C ARG A 213 9.51 1.09 -16.75
N GLU A 214 9.53 1.00 -15.42
CA GLU A 214 10.59 0.34 -14.65
C GLU A 214 10.73 -1.13 -15.07
N VAL A 215 9.62 -1.88 -15.10
CA VAL A 215 9.60 -3.28 -15.54
C VAL A 215 10.08 -3.42 -16.98
N GLN A 216 9.67 -2.53 -17.88
CA GLN A 216 10.16 -2.55 -19.27
C GLN A 216 11.67 -2.31 -19.34
N ASN A 217 12.21 -1.38 -18.56
CA ASN A 217 13.65 -1.11 -18.52
C ASN A 217 14.42 -2.33 -17.99
N LEU A 218 13.99 -2.88 -16.85
CA LEU A 218 14.59 -4.08 -16.27
C LEU A 218 14.52 -5.28 -17.23
N THR A 219 13.43 -5.43 -17.97
CA THR A 219 13.30 -6.50 -18.97
C THR A 219 14.32 -6.33 -20.11
N ARG A 220 14.55 -5.09 -20.58
CA ARG A 220 15.59 -4.81 -21.59
C ARG A 220 17.00 -5.08 -21.05
N GLU A 221 17.28 -4.67 -19.81
CA GLU A 221 18.57 -4.92 -19.15
C GLU A 221 18.82 -6.41 -18.97
N LEU A 222 17.80 -7.16 -18.55
CA LEU A 222 17.87 -8.61 -18.40
C LEU A 222 18.10 -9.31 -19.74
N GLN A 223 17.44 -8.86 -20.82
CA GLN A 223 17.67 -9.38 -22.16
C GLN A 223 19.10 -9.10 -22.64
N LYS A 224 19.61 -7.89 -22.38
CA LYS A 224 20.99 -7.53 -22.69
C LYS A 224 21.99 -8.40 -21.93
N ALA A 225 21.82 -8.53 -20.61
CA ALA A 225 22.68 -9.36 -19.77
C ALA A 225 22.68 -10.83 -20.23
N ARG A 226 21.53 -11.36 -20.68
CA ARG A 226 21.46 -12.71 -21.27
C ARG A 226 22.26 -12.83 -22.57
N SER A 227 22.19 -11.81 -23.43
CA SER A 227 23.02 -11.76 -24.65
C SER A 227 24.50 -11.74 -24.29
N ASP A 228 24.90 -10.87 -23.37
CA ASP A 228 26.29 -10.71 -22.94
C ASP A 228 26.84 -12.03 -22.35
N ILE A 229 26.04 -12.76 -21.56
CA ILE A 229 26.40 -14.09 -21.03
C ILE A 229 26.60 -15.12 -22.16
N LEU A 230 25.73 -15.13 -23.16
CA LEU A 230 25.85 -16.04 -24.31
C LEU A 230 27.13 -15.74 -25.11
N ASP A 231 27.39 -14.46 -25.38
CA ASP A 231 28.59 -14.02 -26.11
C ASP A 231 29.86 -14.38 -25.35
N GLN A 232 29.91 -14.13 -24.04
CA GLN A 232 31.03 -14.54 -23.18
C GLN A 232 31.19 -16.05 -23.12
N SER A 233 30.09 -16.82 -23.10
CA SER A 233 30.15 -18.28 -23.13
C SER A 233 30.75 -18.80 -24.44
N LEU A 234 30.39 -18.21 -25.58
CA LEU A 234 30.98 -18.54 -26.87
C LEU A 234 32.47 -18.21 -26.90
N GLN A 235 32.86 -17.00 -26.46
CA GLN A 235 34.27 -16.60 -26.39
C GLN A 235 35.08 -17.52 -25.48
N ASN A 236 34.54 -17.91 -24.31
CA ASN A 236 35.21 -18.84 -23.41
C ASN A 236 35.42 -20.23 -24.05
N LYS A 237 34.42 -20.75 -24.78
CA LYS A 237 34.56 -22.01 -25.52
C LYS A 237 35.63 -21.91 -26.60
N GLU A 238 35.64 -20.83 -27.39
CA GLU A 238 36.66 -20.61 -28.42
C GLU A 238 38.07 -20.53 -27.82
N LEU A 239 38.24 -19.84 -26.69
CA LEU A 239 39.51 -19.74 -25.99
C LEU A 239 39.95 -21.11 -25.44
N GLN A 240 39.02 -21.89 -24.89
CA GLN A 240 39.28 -23.24 -24.43
C GLN A 240 39.74 -24.15 -25.58
N ASP A 241 39.08 -24.09 -26.74
CA ASP A 241 39.45 -24.85 -27.93
C ASP A 241 40.84 -24.45 -28.45
N LYS A 242 41.16 -23.14 -28.46
CA LYS A 242 42.50 -22.64 -28.82
C LYS A 242 43.55 -23.18 -27.86
N LEU A 243 43.28 -23.17 -26.56
CA LEU A 243 44.18 -23.67 -25.53
C LEU A 243 44.44 -25.18 -25.66
N ILE A 244 43.39 -25.97 -25.95
CA ILE A 244 43.52 -27.42 -26.20
C ILE A 244 44.40 -27.67 -27.42
N LYS A 245 44.16 -26.95 -28.53
CA LYS A 245 44.97 -27.08 -29.75
C LYS A 245 46.43 -26.72 -29.52
N GLU A 246 46.69 -25.61 -28.83
CA GLU A 246 48.05 -25.18 -28.50
C GLU A 246 48.78 -26.23 -27.66
N ARG A 247 48.10 -26.79 -26.65
CA ARG A 247 48.66 -27.88 -25.83
C ARG A 247 49.00 -29.10 -26.67
N GLN A 248 48.09 -29.52 -27.56
CA GLN A 248 48.35 -30.65 -28.46
C GLN A 248 49.57 -30.39 -29.35
N ILE A 249 49.69 -29.19 -29.92
CA ILE A 249 50.86 -28.82 -30.73
C ILE A 249 52.14 -28.89 -29.89
N GLN A 250 52.13 -28.38 -28.66
CA GLN A 250 53.29 -28.46 -27.76
C GLN A 250 53.67 -29.90 -27.41
N GLU A 251 52.68 -30.76 -27.14
CA GLU A 251 52.90 -32.19 -26.88
C GLU A 251 53.48 -32.91 -28.10
N ASP A 252 52.93 -32.67 -29.30
CA ASP A 252 53.42 -33.24 -30.56
C ASP A 252 54.84 -32.75 -30.88
N MET A 253 55.13 -31.46 -30.67
CA MET A 253 56.48 -30.89 -30.80
C MET A 253 57.46 -31.53 -29.81
N HIS A 254 57.06 -31.73 -28.56
CA HIS A 254 57.90 -32.38 -27.57
C HIS A 254 58.16 -33.85 -27.93
N GLN A 255 57.13 -34.58 -28.38
CA GLN A 255 57.24 -35.97 -28.80
C GLN A 255 58.14 -36.15 -30.03
N THR A 256 57.99 -35.28 -31.03
CA THR A 256 58.85 -35.27 -32.22
C THR A 256 60.30 -34.95 -31.88
N MET A 257 60.56 -34.06 -30.91
CA MET A 257 61.92 -33.77 -30.44
C MET A 257 62.54 -34.97 -29.71
N ILE A 258 61.80 -35.65 -28.83
CA ILE A 258 62.27 -36.89 -28.18
C ILE A 258 62.61 -37.95 -29.23
N GLU A 259 61.71 -38.16 -30.20
CA GLU A 259 61.90 -39.15 -31.24
C GLU A 259 63.13 -38.83 -32.11
N LYS A 260 63.33 -37.56 -32.45
CA LYS A 260 64.52 -37.10 -33.17
C LYS A 260 65.80 -37.44 -32.41
N ILE A 261 65.87 -37.10 -31.12
CA ILE A 261 67.02 -37.42 -30.25
C ILE A 261 67.24 -38.94 -30.19
N ARG A 262 66.16 -39.74 -30.07
CA ARG A 262 66.23 -41.19 -30.05
C ARG A 262 66.85 -41.75 -31.34
N VAL A 263 66.38 -41.31 -32.50
CA VAL A 263 66.90 -41.74 -33.81
C VAL A 263 68.35 -41.31 -33.99
N GLU A 264 68.73 -40.09 -33.59
CA GLU A 264 70.12 -39.63 -33.64
C GLU A 264 71.04 -40.53 -32.81
N HIS A 265 70.64 -40.87 -31.57
CA HIS A 265 71.40 -41.81 -30.74
C HIS A 265 71.47 -43.22 -31.35
N GLU A 266 70.37 -43.73 -31.90
CA GLU A 266 70.32 -45.04 -32.55
C GLU A 266 71.30 -45.11 -33.74
N VAL A 267 71.38 -44.07 -34.56
CA VAL A 267 72.35 -43.98 -35.67
C VAL A 267 73.79 -43.99 -35.15
N VAL A 268 74.09 -43.28 -34.07
CA VAL A 268 75.42 -43.29 -33.44
C VAL A 268 75.77 -44.68 -32.89
N ILE A 269 74.84 -45.33 -32.20
CA ILE A 269 75.03 -46.70 -31.67
C ILE A 269 75.32 -47.66 -32.82
N GLN A 270 74.52 -47.63 -33.89
CA GLN A 270 74.74 -48.48 -35.06
C GLN A 270 76.07 -48.18 -35.75
N LYS A 271 76.51 -46.93 -35.80
CA LYS A 271 77.83 -46.56 -36.34
C LYS A 271 78.95 -47.17 -35.48
N MET A 272 78.88 -47.03 -34.16
CA MET A 272 79.84 -47.63 -33.22
C MET A 272 79.86 -49.16 -33.32
N GLN A 273 78.71 -49.80 -33.47
CA GLN A 273 78.62 -51.27 -33.67
C GLN A 273 79.30 -51.71 -34.95
N ARG A 274 79.06 -51.03 -36.08
CA ARG A 274 79.76 -51.31 -37.35
C ARG A 274 81.27 -51.12 -37.22
N GLU A 275 81.72 -50.06 -36.56
CA GLU A 275 83.15 -49.82 -36.30
C GLU A 275 83.76 -50.92 -35.42
N LEU A 276 83.04 -51.39 -34.40
CA LEU A 276 83.46 -52.53 -33.57
C LEU A 276 83.55 -53.82 -34.38
N GLU A 277 82.58 -54.11 -35.24
CA GLU A 277 82.59 -55.28 -36.14
C GLU A 277 83.77 -55.23 -37.12
N THR A 278 84.05 -54.06 -37.71
CA THR A 278 85.21 -53.88 -38.60
C THR A 278 86.54 -54.10 -37.87
N VAL A 279 86.71 -53.50 -36.69
CA VAL A 279 87.93 -53.67 -35.87
C VAL A 279 88.08 -55.12 -35.40
N GLN A 280 86.98 -55.80 -35.07
CA GLN A 280 87.01 -57.23 -34.72
C GLN A 280 87.42 -58.10 -35.91
N ALA A 281 86.93 -57.80 -37.11
CA ALA A 281 87.31 -58.51 -38.32
C ALA A 281 88.80 -58.27 -38.67
N GLU A 282 89.27 -57.03 -38.57
CA GLU A 282 90.68 -56.66 -38.73
C GLU A 282 91.55 -57.42 -37.72
N LEU A 283 91.20 -57.38 -36.43
CA LEU A 283 91.90 -58.13 -35.38
C LEU A 283 91.91 -59.64 -35.64
N ALA A 284 90.82 -60.21 -36.14
CA ALA A 284 90.76 -61.63 -36.49
C ALA A 284 91.70 -61.97 -37.66
N THR A 285 91.72 -61.15 -38.70
CA THR A 285 92.65 -61.32 -39.83
C THR A 285 94.10 -61.12 -39.40
N GLU A 286 94.40 -60.15 -38.54
CA GLU A 286 95.74 -59.92 -37.99
C GLU A 286 96.19 -61.09 -37.11
N LYS A 287 95.33 -61.61 -36.23
CA LYS A 287 95.59 -62.83 -35.46
C LYS A 287 95.86 -64.03 -36.37
N GLN A 288 95.08 -64.18 -37.45
CA GLN A 288 95.29 -65.25 -38.43
C GLN A 288 96.62 -65.11 -39.16
N MET A 289 96.98 -63.89 -39.57
CA MET A 289 98.28 -63.59 -40.19
C MET A 289 99.44 -63.83 -39.22
N HIS A 290 99.30 -63.41 -37.96
CA HIS A 290 100.28 -63.68 -36.91
C HIS A 290 100.47 -65.18 -36.67
N ALA A 291 99.38 -65.96 -36.61
CA ALA A 291 99.47 -67.41 -36.49
C ALA A 291 100.20 -68.07 -37.68
N ARG A 292 99.96 -67.61 -38.91
CA ARG A 292 100.70 -68.05 -40.10
C ARG A 292 102.19 -67.69 -40.00
N ASN A 293 102.50 -66.47 -39.58
CA ASN A 293 103.88 -66.00 -39.39
C ASN A 293 104.61 -66.80 -38.31
N LEU A 294 103.96 -67.08 -37.18
CA LEU A 294 104.49 -67.97 -36.14
C LEU A 294 104.77 -69.37 -36.69
N ASN A 295 103.84 -69.97 -37.43
CA ASN A 295 104.05 -71.27 -38.07
C ASN A 295 105.22 -71.25 -39.07
N ALA A 296 105.37 -70.16 -39.84
CA ALA A 296 106.50 -69.98 -40.74
C ALA A 296 107.83 -69.85 -39.99
N LEU A 297 107.86 -69.08 -38.88
CA LEU A 297 109.01 -68.99 -38.00
C LEU A 297 109.35 -70.32 -37.34
N GLU A 298 108.36 -71.12 -36.93
CA GLU A 298 108.56 -72.47 -36.42
C GLU A 298 109.09 -73.43 -37.48
N LEU A 299 108.59 -73.35 -38.72
CA LEU A 299 109.12 -74.10 -39.86
C LEU A 299 110.59 -73.74 -40.11
N LEU A 300 110.93 -72.45 -40.11
CA LEU A 300 112.32 -72.00 -40.20
C LEU A 300 113.14 -72.53 -39.02
N ARG A 301 112.63 -72.43 -37.79
CA ARG A 301 113.30 -72.95 -36.60
C ARG A 301 113.54 -74.46 -36.69
N ARG A 302 112.59 -75.24 -37.21
CA ARG A 302 112.76 -76.68 -37.49
C ARG A 302 113.76 -76.93 -38.62
N HIS A 303 113.73 -76.15 -39.70
CA HIS A 303 114.70 -76.25 -40.79
C HIS A 303 116.13 -76.01 -40.28
N PHE A 304 116.35 -74.92 -39.52
CA PHE A 304 117.63 -74.62 -38.89
C PHE A 304 118.04 -75.62 -37.81
N ALA A 305 117.09 -76.22 -37.08
CA ALA A 305 117.39 -77.28 -36.11
C ALA A 305 117.74 -78.64 -36.77
N ASN A 306 117.28 -78.88 -38.00
CA ASN A 306 117.55 -80.11 -38.77
C ASN A 306 118.74 -79.99 -39.74
N LEU A 307 119.39 -78.83 -39.80
CA LEU A 307 120.66 -78.66 -40.51
C LEU A 307 121.78 -79.35 -39.71
N PRO A 308 122.61 -80.21 -40.33
CA PRO A 308 123.81 -80.73 -39.68
C PRO A 308 124.78 -79.58 -39.37
N PRO A 309 125.57 -79.64 -38.27
CA PRO A 309 126.52 -78.59 -37.94
C PRO A 309 127.60 -78.52 -39.02
N GLN A 310 127.49 -77.56 -39.93
CA GLN A 310 128.59 -77.14 -40.80
C GLN A 310 129.32 -75.97 -40.13
N ASN A 311 130.50 -76.30 -39.61
CA ASN A 311 131.59 -75.36 -39.42
C ASN A 311 131.96 -74.68 -40.74
N ASN A 312 132.55 -73.48 -40.60
CA ASN A 312 133.38 -72.68 -41.51
C ASN A 312 132.84 -71.23 -41.47
N GLU A 313 133.27 -70.41 -40.52
CA GLU A 313 134.54 -69.64 -40.56
C GLU A 313 134.86 -69.06 -41.95
N ASP A 314 134.93 -67.71 -41.95
CA ASP A 314 135.41 -66.77 -42.97
C ASP A 314 134.52 -66.45 -44.18
N VAL A 315 133.73 -65.36 -44.06
CA VAL A 315 134.06 -64.05 -44.67
C VAL A 315 133.44 -62.92 -43.84
N LEU A 316 134.28 -62.27 -43.04
CA LEU A 316 134.10 -60.88 -42.61
C LEU A 316 134.48 -59.96 -43.78
N ALA A 317 133.58 -59.04 -44.14
CA ALA A 317 133.85 -57.60 -44.37
C ALA A 317 132.84 -56.98 -45.36
N ALA A 318 131.89 -56.19 -44.84
CA ALA A 318 131.72 -54.78 -45.24
C ALA A 318 130.52 -54.12 -44.53
N ASN A 319 130.87 -53.22 -43.59
CA ASN A 319 130.21 -51.95 -43.27
C ASN A 319 128.79 -51.91 -42.69
N VAL A 320 128.80 -51.96 -41.36
CA VAL A 320 128.25 -50.96 -40.41
C VAL A 320 127.85 -49.60 -41.02
N GLY A 321 126.64 -49.16 -40.68
CA GLY A 321 126.17 -47.77 -40.69
C GLY A 321 124.64 -47.75 -40.83
N HIS A 322 123.84 -47.10 -40.01
CA HIS A 322 124.04 -46.16 -38.91
C HIS A 322 122.69 -46.11 -38.17
N ILE A 323 122.76 -45.87 -36.87
CA ILE A 323 121.64 -45.84 -35.93
C ILE A 323 120.68 -44.71 -36.28
N GLY A 324 119.37 -44.98 -36.23
CA GLY A 324 118.31 -43.98 -36.38
C GLY A 324 117.21 -44.20 -35.34
N TYR A 325 117.43 -43.69 -34.13
CA TYR A 325 116.37 -43.33 -33.20
C TYR A 325 116.20 -41.81 -33.29
N TYR A 326 115.01 -41.35 -33.69
CA TYR A 326 114.13 -40.47 -32.91
C TYR A 326 112.78 -40.38 -33.60
#